data_AF-A0A7V5S1U2-F1
#
_entry.id   AF-A0A7V5S1U2-F1
#
_cell.length_a   1.000
_cell.length_b   1.000
_cell.length_c   1.000
_cell.angle_alpha   90.00
_cell.angle_beta   90.00
_cell.angle_gamma   90.00
#
_symmetry.space_group_name_H-M   'P 1'
#
loop_
_entity.id
_entity.type
_entity.pdbx_description
1 polymer ?
#
loop_
_entity_poly.entity_id
_entity_poly.type
_entity_poly.pdbx_seq_one_letter_code
_entity_poly.pdbx_strand_id
1 'polypeptide(L)'
;MRYWTAFGLLLSVLWAQEPQSRIDFEKAQHGWFVLPGADGKVELTENPNDVKAGKRALRYTYTAAAGKLNAIIYLEPESWTHAFRFWMKADRPALFALSLQEESGERWHAPFWISGNEWQQVTIALSDFMLAEDTKPVNNKLDMDDVQGIGIIDVSALFLATPDAAILFGNQSGTRVMWLDEFEFLGKAPARRNDPNALDDFQRDYLTWMATAYTTIRREAGGMRVEYNLPFPYIFGALRMVEPNALRNTKGLEIAIQVKTPTTLAVFVEETDGERWSATFEAGGESKPEPKRLFWSQFTITDDTKGKGDGKLDPASIKMLSLADWGALTEGGPSVNNWLVQAVRKIK
;
A
#
# COMPACT_ATOMS: atom_id res chain seq x y z
N MET A 1 44.27 -23.63 -36.06
CA MET A 1 43.81 -23.48 -34.66
C MET A 1 42.60 -22.55 -34.67
N ARG A 2 41.40 -23.10 -34.48
CA ARG A 2 40.14 -22.35 -34.41
C ARG A 2 39.69 -22.34 -32.95
N TYR A 3 39.64 -21.17 -32.34
CA TYR A 3 39.06 -20.98 -31.01
C TYR A 3 37.54 -20.94 -31.14
N TRP A 4 36.86 -21.88 -30.48
CA TRP A 4 35.42 -21.82 -30.23
C TRP A 4 35.22 -21.15 -28.88
N THR A 5 34.61 -19.97 -28.88
CA THR A 5 34.15 -19.28 -27.68
C THR A 5 32.76 -19.82 -27.34
N ALA A 6 32.66 -20.65 -26.31
CA ALA A 6 31.37 -21.06 -25.77
C ALA A 6 30.81 -19.93 -24.89
N PHE A 7 29.75 -19.28 -25.35
CA PHE A 7 28.93 -18.38 -24.53
C PHE A 7 28.05 -19.24 -23.62
N GLY A 8 28.42 -19.32 -22.34
CA GLY A 8 27.59 -19.90 -21.30
C GLY A 8 26.46 -18.94 -20.94
N LEU A 9 25.24 -19.27 -21.38
CA LEU A 9 24.00 -18.69 -20.86
C LEU A 9 23.81 -19.18 -19.41
N LEU A 10 24.20 -18.36 -18.44
CA LEU A 10 23.76 -18.50 -17.06
C LEU A 10 22.28 -18.09 -16.98
N LEU A 11 21.40 -19.07 -17.18
CA LEU A 11 20.02 -19.01 -16.73
C LEU A 11 20.03 -18.95 -15.20
N SER A 12 19.97 -17.74 -14.65
CA SER A 12 19.57 -17.52 -13.26
C SER A 12 18.09 -17.90 -13.14
N VAL A 13 17.83 -19.18 -12.90
CA VAL A 13 16.55 -19.65 -12.37
C VAL A 13 16.47 -19.06 -10.97
N LEU A 14 15.79 -17.92 -10.84
CA LEU A 14 15.28 -17.47 -9.55
C LEU A 14 14.31 -18.56 -9.10
N TRP A 15 14.70 -19.33 -8.10
CA TRP A 15 13.85 -20.35 -7.48
C TRP A 15 12.67 -19.61 -6.85
N ALA A 16 11.55 -19.54 -7.57
CA ALA A 16 10.29 -19.15 -6.96
C ALA A 16 10.01 -20.20 -5.88
N GLN A 17 9.92 -19.76 -4.61
CA GLN A 17 9.58 -20.65 -3.52
C GLN A 17 8.23 -21.30 -3.81
N GLU A 18 8.22 -22.63 -3.87
CA GLU A 18 6.98 -23.39 -3.97
C GLU A 18 6.14 -23.16 -2.71
N PRO A 19 4.83 -22.87 -2.86
CA PRO A 19 3.95 -22.75 -1.72
C PRO A 19 3.83 -24.12 -1.02
N GLN A 20 3.71 -24.12 0.31
CA GLN A 20 3.48 -25.35 1.05
C GLN A 20 1.99 -25.74 1.04
N SER A 21 1.10 -24.74 0.90
CA SER A 21 -0.34 -24.92 0.74
C SER A 21 -0.93 -23.80 -0.12
N ARG A 22 -2.04 -24.08 -0.79
CA ARG A 22 -2.67 -23.19 -1.76
C ARG A 22 -4.17 -23.41 -1.90
N ILE A 23 -4.90 -22.31 -2.02
CA ILE A 23 -6.30 -22.24 -2.42
C ILE A 23 -6.35 -21.68 -3.84
N ASP A 24 -6.64 -22.55 -4.82
CA ASP A 24 -6.69 -22.24 -6.26
C ASP A 24 -8.11 -22.00 -6.80
N PHE A 25 -9.12 -22.02 -5.92
CA PHE A 25 -10.52 -21.73 -6.25
C PHE A 25 -11.17 -22.64 -7.32
N GLU A 26 -10.56 -23.78 -7.66
CA GLU A 26 -11.13 -24.74 -8.61
C GLU A 26 -12.32 -25.52 -8.02
N LYS A 27 -12.39 -25.62 -6.69
CA LYS A 27 -13.45 -26.30 -5.93
C LYS A 27 -14.42 -25.30 -5.31
N ALA A 28 -15.70 -25.66 -5.25
CA ALA A 28 -16.74 -24.84 -4.61
C ALA A 28 -16.49 -24.64 -3.11
N GLN A 29 -15.91 -25.64 -2.44
CA GLN A 29 -15.52 -25.56 -1.02
C GLN A 29 -14.15 -24.87 -0.90
N HIS A 30 -14.10 -23.56 -1.09
CA HIS A 30 -12.88 -22.75 -0.98
C HIS A 30 -12.68 -22.11 0.41
N GLY A 31 -13.63 -22.26 1.34
CA GLY A 31 -13.52 -21.78 2.73
C GLY A 31 -13.67 -20.27 2.94
N TRP A 32 -13.48 -19.43 1.92
CA TRP A 32 -13.73 -17.98 2.02
C TRP A 32 -15.22 -17.64 2.07
N PHE A 33 -15.62 -16.70 2.94
CA PHE A 33 -16.99 -16.19 3.01
C PHE A 33 -17.02 -14.73 3.47
N VAL A 34 -18.16 -14.06 3.33
CA VAL A 34 -18.35 -12.68 3.78
C VAL A 34 -18.33 -12.66 5.31
N LEU A 35 -17.55 -11.75 5.91
CA LEU A 35 -17.53 -11.56 7.37
C LEU A 35 -18.96 -11.37 7.90
N PRO A 36 -19.39 -12.05 8.96
CA PRO A 36 -20.70 -11.82 9.56
C PRO A 36 -20.90 -10.33 9.92
N GLY A 37 -21.97 -9.73 9.41
CA GLY A 37 -22.26 -8.30 9.59
C GLY A 37 -21.68 -7.38 8.52
N ALA A 38 -20.80 -7.87 7.64
CA ALA A 38 -20.41 -7.17 6.42
C ALA A 38 -21.42 -7.40 5.29
N ASP A 39 -21.45 -6.48 4.33
CA ASP A 39 -22.29 -6.59 3.14
C ASP A 39 -21.59 -7.36 2.01
N GLY A 40 -22.39 -7.86 1.07
CA GLY A 40 -21.91 -8.36 -0.22
C GLY A 40 -22.11 -9.86 -0.44
N LYS A 41 -21.44 -10.37 -1.46
CA LYS A 41 -21.55 -11.75 -1.93
C LYS A 41 -20.21 -12.26 -2.41
N VAL A 42 -19.85 -13.45 -1.96
CA VAL A 42 -18.72 -14.23 -2.47
C VAL A 42 -19.25 -15.31 -3.42
N GLU A 43 -18.63 -15.45 -4.58
CA GLU A 43 -18.93 -16.48 -5.58
C GLU A 43 -17.68 -16.83 -6.40
N LEU A 44 -17.71 -17.91 -7.16
CA LEU A 44 -16.68 -18.23 -8.14
C LEU A 44 -17.06 -17.65 -9.51
N THR A 45 -16.09 -17.04 -10.20
CA THR A 45 -16.25 -16.60 -11.59
C THR A 45 -15.46 -17.50 -12.54
N GLU A 46 -16.01 -17.75 -13.74
CA GLU A 46 -15.35 -18.46 -14.84
C GLU A 46 -15.02 -17.53 -16.03
N ASN A 47 -15.25 -16.21 -15.88
CA ASN A 47 -14.93 -15.25 -16.93
C ASN A 47 -13.40 -15.18 -17.11
N PRO A 48 -12.86 -15.46 -18.31
CA PRO A 48 -11.41 -15.51 -18.53
C PRO A 48 -10.70 -14.18 -18.27
N ASN A 49 -11.39 -13.03 -18.31
CA ASN A 49 -10.82 -11.74 -17.95
C ASN A 49 -10.69 -11.56 -16.42
N ASP A 50 -11.42 -12.36 -15.64
CA ASP A 50 -11.55 -12.29 -14.19
C ASP A 50 -10.94 -13.50 -13.49
N VAL A 51 -10.16 -14.31 -14.21
CA VAL A 51 -9.43 -15.48 -13.71
C VAL A 51 -7.95 -15.27 -13.99
N LYS A 52 -7.09 -15.42 -12.97
CA LYS A 52 -5.65 -15.22 -13.15
C LYS A 52 -4.95 -16.50 -13.60
N ALA A 53 -5.36 -17.62 -13.03
CA ALA A 53 -4.86 -18.96 -13.33
C ALA A 53 -6.00 -19.98 -13.24
N GLY A 54 -5.83 -21.15 -13.85
CA GLY A 54 -6.86 -22.19 -13.82
C GLY A 54 -8.13 -21.81 -14.60
N LYS A 55 -9.28 -22.19 -14.08
CA LYS A 55 -10.62 -21.98 -14.67
C LYS A 55 -11.48 -21.02 -13.87
N ARG A 56 -11.16 -20.83 -12.59
CA ARG A 56 -12.00 -20.09 -11.65
C ARG A 56 -11.17 -19.19 -10.76
N ALA A 57 -11.79 -18.10 -10.32
CA ALA A 57 -11.28 -17.24 -9.27
C ALA A 57 -12.41 -16.86 -8.31
N LEU A 58 -12.05 -16.48 -7.09
CA LEU A 58 -13.00 -15.91 -6.15
C LEU A 58 -13.41 -14.51 -6.62
N ARG A 59 -14.70 -14.20 -6.56
CA ARG A 59 -15.27 -12.89 -6.79
C ARG A 59 -16.03 -12.45 -5.54
N TYR A 60 -15.69 -11.28 -5.02
CA TYR A 60 -16.43 -10.60 -3.96
C TYR A 60 -17.07 -9.33 -4.52
N THR A 61 -18.40 -9.26 -4.47
CA THR A 61 -19.17 -8.07 -4.87
C THR A 61 -19.80 -7.44 -3.63
N TYR A 62 -19.61 -6.14 -3.43
CA TYR A 62 -20.06 -5.43 -2.23
C TYR A 62 -20.41 -3.97 -2.52
N THR A 63 -20.90 -3.23 -1.52
CA THR A 63 -21.20 -1.80 -1.64
C THR A 63 -20.31 -1.01 -0.70
N ALA A 64 -19.37 -0.25 -1.25
CA ALA A 64 -18.57 0.70 -0.50
C ALA A 64 -19.45 1.90 -0.09
N ALA A 65 -19.56 2.15 1.22
CA ALA A 65 -20.26 3.30 1.78
C ALA A 65 -19.65 3.65 3.14
N ALA A 66 -19.83 4.90 3.58
CA ALA A 66 -19.35 5.36 4.88
C ALA A 66 -19.92 4.48 6.02
N GLY A 67 -19.06 4.08 6.95
CA GLY A 67 -19.42 3.25 8.10
C GLY A 67 -19.73 1.78 7.77
N LYS A 68 -19.56 1.34 6.52
CA LYS A 68 -19.71 -0.07 6.14
C LYS A 68 -18.35 -0.78 6.12
N LEU A 69 -18.28 -1.91 6.80
CA LEU A 69 -17.17 -2.84 6.71
C LEU A 69 -17.39 -3.78 5.53
N ASN A 70 -16.40 -3.91 4.64
CA ASN A 70 -16.41 -4.83 3.52
C ASN A 70 -15.23 -5.78 3.67
N ALA A 71 -15.52 -7.02 4.01
CA ALA A 71 -14.50 -8.01 4.34
C ALA A 71 -14.95 -9.42 3.97
N ILE A 72 -13.99 -10.20 3.47
CA ILE A 72 -14.11 -11.66 3.38
C ILE A 72 -13.13 -12.30 4.34
N ILE A 73 -13.49 -13.44 4.90
CA ILE A 73 -12.68 -14.17 5.87
C ILE A 73 -12.50 -15.64 5.49
N TYR A 74 -11.40 -16.20 6.00
CA TYR A 74 -11.03 -17.60 5.93
C TYR A 74 -10.62 -18.07 7.34
N LEU A 75 -11.18 -19.19 7.81
CA LEU A 75 -11.09 -19.64 9.20
C LEU A 75 -10.22 -20.90 9.39
N GLU A 76 -9.43 -21.28 8.40
CA GLU A 76 -8.53 -22.44 8.49
C GLU A 76 -7.07 -21.99 8.30
N PRO A 77 -6.56 -21.06 9.13
CA PRO A 77 -5.18 -20.59 9.03
C PRO A 77 -4.18 -21.73 9.27
N GLU A 78 -2.99 -21.60 8.71
CA GLU A 78 -1.93 -22.59 8.84
C GLU A 78 -0.80 -22.03 9.72
N SER A 79 -0.60 -22.61 10.90
CA SER A 79 0.25 -22.01 11.94
C SER A 79 1.74 -21.93 11.59
N TRP A 80 2.20 -22.74 10.63
CA TRP A 80 3.58 -22.71 10.14
C TRP A 80 3.87 -21.57 9.14
N THR A 81 2.86 -20.77 8.78
CA THR A 81 2.97 -19.72 7.76
C THR A 81 3.92 -18.61 8.19
N HIS A 82 4.78 -18.17 7.28
CA HIS A 82 5.69 -17.03 7.47
C HIS A 82 5.44 -15.89 6.45
N ALA A 83 4.69 -16.17 5.40
CA ALA A 83 4.20 -15.18 4.45
C ALA A 83 2.98 -15.72 3.69
N PHE A 84 2.17 -14.80 3.18
CA PHE A 84 1.06 -15.07 2.28
C PHE A 84 1.40 -14.54 0.89
N ARG A 85 1.00 -15.28 -0.14
CA ARG A 85 1.13 -14.82 -1.53
C ARG A 85 -0.15 -15.06 -2.28
N PHE A 86 -0.65 -14.07 -3.00
CA PHE A 86 -1.90 -14.21 -3.74
C PHE A 86 -1.94 -13.26 -4.93
N TRP A 87 -2.82 -13.55 -5.87
CA TRP A 87 -3.17 -12.62 -6.94
C TRP A 87 -4.47 -11.91 -6.60
N MET A 88 -4.52 -10.61 -6.82
CA MET A 88 -5.72 -9.82 -6.59
C MET A 88 -5.94 -8.81 -7.71
N LYS A 89 -7.21 -8.60 -8.05
CA LYS A 89 -7.69 -7.56 -8.96
C LYS A 89 -8.89 -6.88 -8.31
N ALA A 90 -9.08 -5.60 -8.55
CA ALA A 90 -10.28 -4.86 -8.14
C ALA A 90 -10.83 -4.09 -9.33
N ASP A 91 -12.12 -3.77 -9.36
CA ASP A 91 -12.74 -3.02 -10.46
C ASP A 91 -12.26 -1.57 -10.53
N ARG A 92 -11.73 -1.05 -9.43
CA ARG A 92 -11.15 0.30 -9.31
C ARG A 92 -9.95 0.28 -8.34
N PRO A 93 -9.11 1.32 -8.36
CA PRO A 93 -8.04 1.44 -7.39
C PRO A 93 -8.60 1.52 -5.95
N ALA A 94 -7.97 0.79 -5.03
CA ALA A 94 -8.32 0.81 -3.61
C ALA A 94 -7.15 0.32 -2.74
N LEU A 95 -7.15 0.77 -1.48
CA LEU A 95 -6.30 0.21 -0.45
C LEU A 95 -7.06 -0.94 0.23
N PHE A 96 -6.44 -2.12 0.24
CA PHE A 96 -6.90 -3.26 0.99
C PHE A 96 -5.96 -3.51 2.17
N ALA A 97 -6.39 -4.34 3.12
CA ALA A 97 -5.53 -4.90 4.14
C ALA A 97 -5.74 -6.40 4.25
N LEU A 98 -4.63 -7.14 4.38
CA LEU A 98 -4.67 -8.50 4.88
C LEU A 98 -4.70 -8.40 6.41
N SER A 99 -5.68 -9.05 7.03
CA SER A 99 -5.90 -9.03 8.46
C SER A 99 -5.73 -10.43 9.04
N LEU A 100 -5.11 -10.50 10.21
CA LEU A 100 -5.04 -11.72 11.02
C LEU A 100 -5.68 -11.43 12.36
N GLN A 101 -6.53 -12.34 12.82
CA GLN A 101 -7.19 -12.28 14.12
C GLN A 101 -6.71 -13.46 14.95
N GLU A 102 -6.12 -13.16 16.10
CA GLU A 102 -5.72 -14.13 17.11
C GLU A 102 -6.88 -14.48 18.04
N GLU A 103 -6.83 -15.65 18.67
CA GLU A 103 -7.77 -16.09 19.71
C GLU A 103 -7.66 -15.20 20.95
N SER A 104 -6.45 -14.73 21.27
CA SER A 104 -6.15 -13.73 22.30
C SER A 104 -6.93 -12.42 22.15
N GLY A 105 -7.45 -12.15 20.93
CA GLY A 105 -8.13 -10.92 20.56
C GLY A 105 -7.23 -9.94 19.81
N GLU A 106 -5.90 -10.17 19.75
CA GLU A 106 -4.99 -9.33 18.95
C GLU A 106 -5.37 -9.37 17.46
N ARG A 107 -5.47 -8.18 16.86
CA ARG A 107 -5.74 -8.03 15.43
C ARG A 107 -4.55 -7.36 14.77
N TRP A 108 -4.11 -7.94 13.67
CA TRP A 108 -2.96 -7.49 12.92
C TRP A 108 -3.38 -7.14 11.49
N HIS A 109 -2.77 -6.09 10.92
CA HIS A 109 -3.07 -5.62 9.57
C HIS A 109 -1.80 -5.35 8.77
N ALA A 110 -1.81 -5.77 7.52
CA ALA A 110 -0.81 -5.40 6.51
C ALA A 110 -1.53 -4.74 5.32
N PRO A 111 -1.46 -3.39 5.18
CA PRO A 111 -2.12 -2.69 4.10
C PRO A 111 -1.36 -2.85 2.77
N PHE A 112 -2.10 -2.92 1.66
CA PHE A 112 -1.54 -3.01 0.32
C PHE A 112 -2.49 -2.39 -0.72
N TRP A 113 -1.91 -1.75 -1.73
CA TRP A 113 -2.63 -1.08 -2.80
C TRP A 113 -2.88 -1.98 -3.99
N ILE A 114 -4.07 -1.87 -4.58
CA ILE A 114 -4.43 -2.46 -5.86
C ILE A 114 -4.78 -1.33 -6.82
N SER A 115 -4.10 -1.26 -7.97
CA SER A 115 -4.28 -0.17 -8.95
C SER A 115 -5.57 -0.25 -9.77
N GLY A 116 -6.34 -1.32 -9.64
CA GLY A 116 -7.61 -1.52 -10.32
C GLY A 116 -7.46 -2.04 -11.75
N ASN A 117 -8.43 -2.86 -12.18
CA ASN A 117 -8.56 -3.53 -13.48
C ASN A 117 -7.35 -4.34 -13.97
N GLU A 118 -6.33 -4.51 -13.15
CA GLU A 118 -5.15 -5.30 -13.43
C GLU A 118 -4.91 -6.31 -12.31
N TRP A 119 -4.47 -7.51 -12.70
CA TRP A 119 -4.03 -8.51 -11.73
C TRP A 119 -2.67 -8.15 -11.18
N GLN A 120 -2.58 -8.08 -9.85
CA GLN A 120 -1.35 -7.83 -9.13
C GLN A 120 -1.06 -9.01 -8.20
N GLN A 121 0.19 -9.48 -8.18
CA GLN A 121 0.65 -10.41 -7.16
C GLN A 121 1.05 -9.62 -5.90
N VAL A 122 0.67 -10.13 -4.75
CA VAL A 122 0.92 -9.53 -3.45
C VAL A 122 1.54 -10.58 -2.54
N THR A 123 2.74 -10.32 -2.01
CA THR A 123 3.45 -11.21 -1.09
C THR A 123 3.73 -10.52 0.25
N ILE A 124 2.91 -10.83 1.25
CA ILE A 124 2.94 -10.22 2.60
C ILE A 124 3.68 -11.14 3.57
N ALA A 125 4.79 -10.68 4.13
CA ALA A 125 5.49 -11.40 5.19
C ALA A 125 4.86 -11.10 6.56
N LEU A 126 5.02 -11.98 7.56
CA LEU A 126 4.56 -11.69 8.92
C LEU A 126 5.13 -10.37 9.48
N SER A 127 6.35 -10.00 9.09
CA SER A 127 6.98 -8.74 9.48
C SER A 127 6.37 -7.49 8.83
N ASP A 128 5.42 -7.64 7.89
CA ASP A 128 4.67 -6.52 7.31
C ASP A 128 3.43 -6.15 8.13
N PHE A 129 3.05 -6.99 9.09
CA PHE A 129 1.87 -6.77 9.91
C PHE A 129 2.14 -5.80 11.05
N MET A 130 1.18 -4.93 11.29
CA MET A 130 1.14 -4.00 12.41
C MET A 130 -0.08 -4.32 13.28
N LEU A 131 0.06 -4.14 14.59
CA LEU A 131 -1.06 -4.28 15.51
C LEU A 131 -2.12 -3.21 15.20
N ALA A 132 -3.38 -3.60 15.19
CA ALA A 132 -4.50 -2.70 15.01
C ALA A 132 -4.60 -1.71 16.19
N GLU A 133 -4.87 -0.44 15.89
CA GLU A 133 -4.91 0.64 16.90
C GLU A 133 -6.02 0.45 17.95
N ASP A 134 -7.08 -0.29 17.61
CA ASP A 134 -8.21 -0.58 18.48
C ASP A 134 -7.95 -1.75 19.45
N THR A 135 -6.76 -2.35 19.39
CA THR A 135 -6.44 -3.59 20.10
C THR A 135 -5.31 -3.40 21.10
N LYS A 136 -5.45 -4.00 22.29
CA LYS A 136 -4.41 -3.96 23.33
C LYS A 136 -3.40 -5.07 23.07
N PRO A 137 -2.09 -4.78 23.07
CA PRO A 137 -1.09 -5.82 22.89
C PRO A 137 -1.08 -6.79 24.07
N VAL A 138 -0.99 -8.09 23.80
CA VAL A 138 -0.74 -9.12 24.82
C VAL A 138 0.76 -9.37 24.93
N ASN A 139 1.43 -9.64 23.80
CA ASN A 139 2.87 -9.89 23.77
C ASN A 139 3.65 -9.04 22.72
N ASN A 140 2.96 -8.16 21.98
CA ASN A 140 3.51 -7.34 20.88
C ASN A 140 4.14 -8.16 19.73
N LYS A 141 3.68 -9.39 19.51
CA LYS A 141 4.18 -10.27 18.47
C LYS A 141 3.05 -11.10 17.89
N LEU A 142 2.84 -10.98 16.58
CA LEU A 142 1.95 -11.85 15.84
C LEU A 142 2.34 -13.33 16.04
N ASP A 143 1.39 -14.11 16.54
CA ASP A 143 1.54 -15.54 16.81
C ASP A 143 0.63 -16.37 15.89
N MET A 144 1.21 -17.00 14.87
CA MET A 144 0.46 -17.82 13.93
C MET A 144 -0.14 -19.09 14.55
N ASP A 145 0.35 -19.55 15.70
CA ASP A 145 -0.27 -20.65 16.43
C ASP A 145 -1.59 -20.22 17.12
N ASP A 146 -1.79 -18.91 17.33
CA ASP A 146 -3.00 -18.34 17.94
C ASP A 146 -3.96 -17.72 16.90
N VAL A 147 -3.54 -17.61 15.63
CA VAL A 147 -4.40 -17.07 14.56
C VAL A 147 -5.58 -18.02 14.31
N GLN A 148 -6.79 -17.48 14.41
CA GLN A 148 -8.06 -18.17 14.16
C GLN A 148 -8.76 -17.72 12.88
N GLY A 149 -8.32 -16.60 12.29
CA GLY A 149 -8.95 -16.06 11.09
C GLY A 149 -8.03 -15.17 10.28
N ILE A 150 -8.19 -15.26 8.96
CA ILE A 150 -7.54 -14.43 7.96
C ILE A 150 -8.64 -13.63 7.25
N GLY A 151 -8.44 -12.33 7.08
CA GLY A 151 -9.40 -11.44 6.42
C GLY A 151 -8.77 -10.62 5.31
N ILE A 152 -9.51 -10.41 4.21
CA ILE A 152 -9.18 -9.37 3.22
C ILE A 152 -10.24 -8.28 3.36
N ILE A 153 -9.78 -7.07 3.69
CA ILE A 153 -10.65 -5.94 4.03
C ILE A 153 -10.39 -4.81 3.03
N ASP A 154 -11.44 -4.27 2.44
CA ASP A 154 -11.35 -2.97 1.75
C ASP A 154 -11.36 -1.85 2.79
N VAL A 155 -10.20 -1.26 3.03
CA VAL A 155 -10.05 -0.17 4.02
C VAL A 155 -10.37 1.19 3.42
N SER A 156 -10.70 1.28 2.12
CA SER A 156 -11.05 2.53 1.48
C SER A 156 -12.34 3.17 2.03
N ALA A 157 -13.23 2.35 2.59
CA ALA A 157 -14.45 2.82 3.26
C ALA A 157 -14.16 3.69 4.50
N LEU A 158 -12.99 3.56 5.13
CA LEU A 158 -12.58 4.44 6.23
C LEU A 158 -12.41 5.88 5.76
N PHE A 159 -11.96 6.09 4.52
CA PHE A 159 -11.84 7.43 3.95
C PHE A 159 -13.21 8.06 3.66
N LEU A 160 -14.23 7.24 3.36
CA LEU A 160 -15.59 7.73 3.14
C LEU A 160 -16.23 8.34 4.39
N ALA A 161 -15.72 8.04 5.59
CA ALA A 161 -16.19 8.65 6.83
C ALA A 161 -15.70 10.11 7.00
N THR A 162 -14.72 10.56 6.21
CA THR A 162 -14.12 11.88 6.32
C THR A 162 -14.47 12.72 5.09
N PRO A 163 -15.34 13.73 5.18
CA PRO A 163 -15.81 14.50 4.02
C PRO A 163 -14.68 15.05 3.13
N ASP A 164 -13.57 15.49 3.74
CA ASP A 164 -12.43 16.05 3.01
C ASP A 164 -11.62 15.01 2.24
N ALA A 165 -11.76 13.72 2.57
CA ALA A 165 -11.10 12.66 1.81
C ALA A 165 -11.65 12.56 0.38
N ALA A 166 -12.90 12.98 0.14
CA ALA A 166 -13.45 13.04 -1.21
C ALA A 166 -12.71 14.05 -2.10
N ILE A 167 -12.08 15.09 -1.53
CA ILE A 167 -11.25 16.05 -2.28
C ILE A 167 -10.00 15.34 -2.80
N LEU A 168 -9.40 14.49 -1.97
CA LEU A 168 -8.17 13.79 -2.32
C LEU A 168 -8.40 12.53 -3.14
N PHE A 169 -9.48 11.79 -2.92
CA PHE A 169 -9.68 10.46 -3.50
C PHE A 169 -10.89 10.39 -4.44
N GLY A 170 -11.66 11.45 -4.59
CA GLY A 170 -12.92 11.43 -5.35
C GLY A 170 -14.00 10.61 -4.66
N ASN A 171 -15.08 10.32 -5.39
CA ASN A 171 -16.18 9.51 -4.85
C ASN A 171 -15.77 8.03 -4.77
N GLN A 172 -15.56 7.54 -3.55
CA GLN A 172 -15.23 6.15 -3.29
C GLN A 172 -16.45 5.25 -2.99
N SER A 173 -17.67 5.77 -3.09
CA SER A 173 -18.88 4.98 -2.82
C SER A 173 -19.38 4.18 -4.04
N GLY A 174 -20.26 3.22 -3.77
CA GLY A 174 -21.00 2.44 -4.77
C GLY A 174 -20.62 0.96 -4.81
N THR A 175 -21.19 0.24 -5.78
CA THR A 175 -20.88 -1.19 -5.97
C THR A 175 -19.43 -1.37 -6.41
N ARG A 176 -18.75 -2.30 -5.75
CA ARG A 176 -17.35 -2.69 -6.00
C ARG A 176 -17.27 -4.17 -6.29
N VAL A 177 -16.23 -4.56 -7.01
CA VAL A 177 -15.90 -5.95 -7.26
C VAL A 177 -14.42 -6.17 -7.02
N MET A 178 -14.11 -7.22 -6.28
CA MET A 178 -12.76 -7.69 -6.06
C MET A 178 -12.68 -9.15 -6.50
N TRP A 179 -11.53 -9.51 -7.07
CA TRP A 179 -11.19 -10.88 -7.44
C TRP A 179 -9.92 -11.31 -6.74
N LEU A 180 -9.90 -12.55 -6.27
CA LEU A 180 -8.78 -13.19 -5.59
C LEU A 180 -8.51 -14.53 -6.25
N ASP A 181 -7.24 -14.84 -6.46
CA ASP A 181 -6.83 -16.09 -7.08
C ASP A 181 -5.49 -16.58 -6.49
N GLU A 182 -5.25 -17.89 -6.54
CA GLU A 182 -4.03 -18.56 -6.09
C GLU A 182 -3.54 -18.07 -4.71
N PHE A 183 -4.37 -18.20 -3.67
CA PHE A 183 -3.98 -17.79 -2.31
C PHE A 183 -3.09 -18.85 -1.67
N GLU A 184 -1.85 -18.48 -1.36
CA GLU A 184 -0.78 -19.38 -0.94
C GLU A 184 -0.26 -19.06 0.45
N PHE A 185 0.02 -20.12 1.20
CA PHE A 185 0.75 -20.09 2.47
C PHE A 185 2.21 -20.49 2.25
N LEU A 186 3.13 -19.63 2.69
CA LEU A 186 4.56 -19.81 2.49
C LEU A 186 5.26 -20.07 3.83
N GLY A 187 5.99 -21.18 3.96
CA GLY A 187 6.77 -21.49 5.18
C GLY A 187 8.06 -20.69 5.35
N LYS A 188 8.35 -19.76 4.46
CA LYS A 188 9.47 -18.81 4.57
C LYS A 188 9.03 -17.47 4.02
N ALA A 189 9.42 -16.40 4.71
CA ALA A 189 9.25 -15.04 4.22
C ALA A 189 10.23 -14.76 3.06
N PRO A 190 9.83 -13.93 2.07
CA PRO A 190 10.77 -13.43 1.06
C PRO A 190 11.95 -12.71 1.72
N ALA A 191 13.17 -12.98 1.23
CA ALA A 191 14.34 -12.26 1.68
C ALA A 191 14.24 -10.78 1.29
N ARG A 192 14.40 -9.89 2.28
CA ARG A 192 14.45 -8.43 2.08
C ARG A 192 15.64 -7.88 2.84
N ARG A 193 16.33 -6.90 2.24
CA ARG A 193 17.38 -6.15 2.92
C ARG A 193 16.74 -5.36 4.05
N ASN A 194 17.24 -5.51 5.27
CA ASN A 194 16.83 -4.70 6.39
C ASN A 194 17.60 -3.37 6.37
N ASP A 195 16.91 -2.26 6.08
CA ASP A 195 17.44 -0.91 6.27
C ASP A 195 16.67 -0.24 7.41
N PRO A 196 17.27 -0.10 8.61
CA PRO A 196 16.56 0.49 9.76
C PRO A 196 16.22 1.97 9.57
N ASN A 197 16.80 2.62 8.57
CA ASN A 197 16.49 4.00 8.21
C ASN A 197 15.43 4.10 7.11
N ALA A 198 15.08 3.01 6.41
CA ALA A 198 14.01 3.05 5.43
C ALA A 198 12.65 3.20 6.12
N LEU A 199 11.84 4.13 5.65
CA LEU A 199 10.39 4.07 5.80
C LEU A 199 9.79 3.25 4.67
N ASP A 200 10.31 3.45 3.46
CA ASP A 200 10.02 2.64 2.29
C ASP A 200 11.24 2.55 1.39
N ASP A 201 11.49 1.36 0.86
CA ASP A 201 12.49 1.11 -0.16
C ASP A 201 11.94 0.24 -1.30
N PHE A 202 10.61 0.06 -1.32
CA PHE A 202 9.86 -0.60 -2.38
C PHE A 202 10.36 -2.00 -2.75
N GLN A 203 11.03 -2.69 -1.80
CA GLN A 203 11.45 -4.09 -1.96
C GLN A 203 10.28 -5.07 -2.04
N ARG A 204 9.13 -4.74 -1.43
CA ARG A 204 7.88 -5.50 -1.51
C ARG A 204 7.38 -5.59 -2.94
N ASP A 205 6.69 -6.66 -3.31
CA ASP A 205 6.08 -6.80 -4.64
C ASP A 205 4.77 -6.01 -4.83
N TYR A 206 4.28 -5.38 -3.76
CA TYR A 206 3.14 -4.47 -3.73
C TYR A 206 3.53 -3.08 -3.17
N LEU A 207 2.61 -2.11 -3.28
CA LEU A 207 2.76 -0.77 -2.68
C LEU A 207 1.92 -0.65 -1.40
N THR A 208 2.46 0.03 -0.40
CA THR A 208 1.71 0.44 0.83
C THR A 208 1.25 1.91 0.75
N TRP A 209 1.34 2.51 -0.44
CA TRP A 209 0.95 3.88 -0.73
C TRP A 209 -0.41 3.90 -1.42
N MET A 210 -1.13 5.00 -1.30
CA MET A 210 -2.42 5.23 -1.93
C MET A 210 -2.32 6.40 -2.87
N ALA A 211 -2.88 6.26 -4.06
CA ALA A 211 -2.96 7.35 -5.02
C ALA A 211 -4.11 8.29 -4.67
N THR A 212 -3.93 9.59 -4.87
CA THR A 212 -5.05 10.53 -4.94
C THR A 212 -5.86 10.32 -6.22
N ALA A 213 -7.04 10.94 -6.29
CA ALA A 213 -7.89 10.95 -7.46
C ALA A 213 -7.08 11.34 -8.70
N TYR A 214 -7.31 10.61 -9.79
CA TYR A 214 -6.65 10.83 -11.08
C TYR A 214 -5.13 10.63 -11.10
N THR A 215 -4.57 10.13 -10.01
CA THR A 215 -3.18 9.68 -9.96
C THR A 215 -3.15 8.16 -10.09
N THR A 216 -2.23 7.65 -10.90
CA THR A 216 -1.91 6.23 -10.97
C THR A 216 -0.60 6.01 -10.25
N ILE A 217 -0.57 5.03 -9.34
CA ILE A 217 0.68 4.51 -8.79
C ILE A 217 0.87 3.05 -9.19
N ARG A 218 2.12 2.68 -9.47
CA ARG A 218 2.51 1.28 -9.71
C ARG A 218 3.96 1.06 -9.32
N ARG A 219 4.33 -0.20 -9.09
CA ARG A 219 5.75 -0.54 -8.93
C ARG A 219 6.47 -0.47 -10.27
N GLU A 220 7.65 0.13 -10.27
CA GLU A 220 8.50 0.20 -11.46
C GLU A 220 9.96 0.43 -11.04
N ALA A 221 10.92 -0.23 -11.69
CA ALA A 221 12.36 -0.01 -11.50
C ALA A 221 12.83 0.03 -10.02
N GLY A 222 12.26 -0.84 -9.18
CA GLY A 222 12.58 -0.91 -7.74
C GLY A 222 12.06 0.27 -6.92
N GLY A 223 11.05 0.99 -7.42
CA GLY A 223 10.40 2.12 -6.75
C GLY A 223 8.90 2.18 -7.03
N MET A 224 8.28 3.28 -6.61
CA MET A 224 6.92 3.65 -6.96
C MET A 224 6.94 4.69 -8.08
N ARG A 225 6.33 4.34 -9.20
CA ARG A 225 6.00 5.24 -10.30
C ARG A 225 4.69 5.95 -9.99
N VAL A 226 4.68 7.27 -10.09
CA VAL A 226 3.50 8.13 -9.90
C VAL A 226 3.24 8.84 -11.22
N GLU A 227 2.02 8.76 -11.76
CA GLU A 227 1.64 9.33 -13.05
C GLU A 227 0.27 9.99 -13.00
N TYR A 228 0.11 11.08 -13.74
CA TYR A 228 -1.17 11.72 -13.97
C TYR A 228 -1.17 12.47 -15.29
N ASN A 229 -2.36 12.63 -15.88
CA ASN A 229 -2.59 13.30 -17.15
C ASN A 229 -3.99 13.90 -17.16
N LEU A 230 -4.20 15.01 -16.46
CA LEU A 230 -5.48 15.70 -16.41
C LEU A 230 -5.30 17.20 -16.15
N PRO A 231 -6.26 18.03 -16.61
CA PRO A 231 -6.24 19.45 -16.31
C PRO A 231 -6.54 19.73 -14.83
N PHE A 232 -6.00 20.86 -14.37
CA PHE A 232 -6.28 21.52 -13.09
C PHE A 232 -7.79 21.77 -12.88
N PRO A 233 -8.28 21.82 -11.62
CA PRO A 233 -7.56 21.69 -10.34
C PRO A 233 -7.72 20.31 -9.67
N TYR A 234 -6.62 19.60 -9.43
CA TYR A 234 -6.58 18.42 -8.56
C TYR A 234 -5.22 18.31 -7.84
N ILE A 235 -5.23 17.69 -6.66
CA ILE A 235 -4.00 17.36 -5.93
C ILE A 235 -3.52 16.00 -6.44
N PHE A 236 -2.44 16.00 -7.23
CA PHE A 236 -1.84 14.77 -7.74
C PHE A 236 -0.75 14.29 -6.80
N GLY A 237 -0.86 13.07 -6.29
CA GLY A 237 0.06 12.59 -5.28
C GLY A 237 -0.19 11.17 -4.81
N ALA A 238 0.63 10.78 -3.85
CA ALA A 238 0.52 9.51 -3.15
C ALA A 238 0.73 9.72 -1.66
N LEU A 239 0.03 8.94 -0.83
CA LEU A 239 0.18 9.01 0.61
C LEU A 239 0.21 7.64 1.26
N ARG A 240 0.81 7.54 2.43
CA ARG A 240 0.88 6.31 3.22
C ARG A 240 0.69 6.59 4.71
N MET A 241 0.22 5.56 5.41
CA MET A 241 0.27 5.54 6.86
C MET A 241 1.71 5.33 7.35
N VAL A 242 2.00 5.89 8.50
CA VAL A 242 3.29 5.80 9.21
C VAL A 242 3.03 5.11 10.54
N GLU A 243 3.83 4.11 10.84
CA GLU A 243 3.77 3.40 12.12
C GLU A 243 3.98 4.37 13.30
N PRO A 244 3.23 4.22 14.40
CA PRO A 244 3.44 5.03 15.59
C PRO A 244 4.91 5.04 16.01
N ASN A 245 5.46 6.23 16.30
CA ASN A 245 6.85 6.43 16.69
C ASN A 245 7.92 6.07 15.64
N ALA A 246 7.58 5.70 14.40
CA ALA A 246 8.57 5.32 13.38
C ALA A 246 9.57 6.44 13.04
N LEU A 247 9.16 7.69 13.29
CA LEU A 247 9.93 8.91 13.05
C LEU A 247 10.47 9.55 14.33
N ARG A 248 10.32 8.89 15.49
CA ARG A 248 10.89 9.35 16.76
C ARG A 248 12.41 9.54 16.65
N ASN A 249 12.92 10.63 17.22
CA ASN A 249 14.35 10.98 17.25
C ASN A 249 15.00 11.15 15.85
N THR A 250 14.22 11.45 14.82
CA THR A 250 14.74 11.79 13.50
C THR A 250 14.87 13.31 13.34
N LYS A 251 15.69 13.77 12.40
CA LYS A 251 15.84 15.18 12.01
C LYS A 251 15.05 15.57 10.76
N GLY A 252 14.57 14.59 10.01
CA GLY A 252 13.93 14.80 8.71
C GLY A 252 13.75 13.55 7.88
N LEU A 253 13.39 13.76 6.62
CA LEU A 253 13.25 12.74 5.58
C LEU A 253 14.24 12.96 4.43
N GLU A 254 14.71 11.87 3.86
CA GLU A 254 15.35 11.86 2.55
C GLU A 254 14.48 11.08 1.57
N ILE A 255 14.17 11.67 0.42
CA ILE A 255 13.37 11.05 -0.63
C ILE A 255 14.25 10.93 -1.86
N ALA A 256 14.52 9.69 -2.31
CA ALA A 256 15.21 9.45 -3.56
C ALA A 256 14.18 9.47 -4.70
N ILE A 257 14.16 10.54 -5.49
CA ILE A 257 13.11 10.81 -6.48
C ILE A 257 13.66 11.32 -7.80
N GLN A 258 13.04 10.91 -8.90
CA GLN A 258 13.22 11.47 -10.24
C GLN A 258 11.91 12.06 -10.70
N VAL A 259 11.94 13.26 -11.27
CA VAL A 259 10.75 13.92 -11.82
C VAL A 259 10.99 14.23 -13.29
N LYS A 260 10.00 13.94 -14.15
CA LYS A 260 10.14 14.16 -15.59
C LYS A 260 9.99 15.63 -15.97
N THR A 261 8.88 16.24 -15.58
CA THR A 261 8.56 17.64 -15.89
C THR A 261 8.90 18.52 -14.69
N PRO A 262 9.72 19.58 -14.85
CA PRO A 262 10.03 20.53 -13.77
C PRO A 262 8.80 21.00 -13.02
N THR A 263 8.86 20.92 -11.69
CA THR A 263 7.76 21.28 -10.80
C THR A 263 8.26 21.49 -9.35
N THR A 264 7.38 22.04 -8.52
CA THR A 264 7.53 22.05 -7.07
C THR A 264 6.78 20.86 -6.47
N LEU A 265 7.49 19.97 -5.77
CA LEU A 265 6.85 18.92 -4.99
C LEU A 265 6.70 19.36 -3.53
N ALA A 266 5.62 18.93 -2.91
CA ALA A 266 5.37 19.09 -1.48
C ALA A 266 5.37 17.73 -0.78
N VAL A 267 5.93 17.73 0.43
CA VAL A 267 5.83 16.64 1.38
C VAL A 267 4.94 17.10 2.51
N PHE A 268 3.84 16.39 2.75
CA PHE A 268 2.99 16.65 3.90
C PHE A 268 3.13 15.55 4.93
N VAL A 269 3.03 15.93 6.19
CA VAL A 269 2.87 15.01 7.30
C VAL A 269 1.66 15.43 8.14
N GLU A 270 0.91 14.45 8.64
CA GLU A 270 -0.19 14.68 9.58
C GLU A 270 0.12 13.97 10.90
N GLU A 271 -0.03 14.70 12.00
CA GLU A 271 0.10 14.19 13.35
C GLU A 271 -1.18 13.50 13.83
N THR A 272 -1.07 12.72 14.90
CA THR A 272 -2.21 12.00 15.49
C THR A 272 -3.36 12.90 15.88
N ASP A 273 -3.08 14.14 16.31
CA ASP A 273 -4.08 15.13 16.70
C ASP A 273 -4.73 15.86 15.50
N GLY A 274 -4.24 15.62 14.28
CA GLY A 274 -4.70 16.24 13.05
C GLY A 274 -3.97 17.53 12.65
N GLU A 275 -2.90 17.94 13.35
CA GLU A 275 -2.03 18.99 12.83
C GLU A 275 -1.32 18.55 11.56
N ARG A 276 -1.35 19.42 10.55
CA ARG A 276 -0.76 19.17 9.23
C ARG A 276 0.38 20.12 8.96
N TRP A 277 1.44 19.56 8.41
CA TRP A 277 2.69 20.25 8.16
C TRP A 277 3.16 19.95 6.75
N SER A 278 3.79 20.93 6.10
CA SER A 278 4.36 20.74 4.77
C SER A 278 5.73 21.36 4.61
N ALA A 279 6.53 20.77 3.74
CA ALA A 279 7.75 21.37 3.19
C ALA A 279 7.80 21.10 1.69
N THR A 280 8.40 22.02 0.92
CA THR A 280 8.47 21.93 -0.54
C THR A 280 9.90 21.88 -1.05
N PHE A 281 10.07 21.33 -2.25
CA PHE A 281 11.34 21.36 -2.98
C PHE A 281 11.10 21.34 -4.50
N GLU A 282 12.02 21.96 -5.24
CA GLU A 282 12.04 21.90 -6.69
C GLU A 282 12.62 20.56 -7.19
N ALA A 283 12.00 20.00 -8.22
CA ALA A 283 12.45 18.78 -8.88
C ALA A 283 12.11 18.79 -10.37
N GLY A 284 12.85 18.01 -11.15
CA GLY A 284 12.56 17.77 -12.55
C GLY A 284 13.76 17.91 -13.47
N GLY A 285 13.76 17.10 -14.53
CA GLY A 285 14.86 17.03 -15.48
C GLY A 285 16.01 16.12 -15.04
N GLU A 286 15.88 15.43 -13.90
CA GLU A 286 16.88 14.47 -13.44
C GLU A 286 16.93 13.25 -14.39
N SER A 287 18.14 12.78 -14.70
CA SER A 287 18.35 11.58 -15.52
C SER A 287 18.12 10.27 -14.75
N LYS A 288 18.15 10.34 -13.41
CA LYS A 288 17.95 9.24 -12.47
C LYS A 288 17.43 9.78 -11.14
N PRO A 289 16.94 8.94 -10.23
CA PRO A 289 16.48 9.40 -8.91
C PRO A 289 17.62 10.02 -8.10
N GLU A 290 17.33 11.19 -7.52
CA GLU A 290 18.25 11.98 -6.70
C GLU A 290 17.70 12.14 -5.27
N PRO A 291 18.57 12.13 -4.24
CA PRO A 291 18.14 12.34 -2.87
C PRO A 291 17.78 13.81 -2.63
N LYS A 292 16.55 14.05 -2.17
CA LYS A 292 16.08 15.36 -1.67
C LYS A 292 15.89 15.25 -0.16
N ARG A 293 16.53 16.14 0.60
CA ARG A 293 16.54 16.10 2.07
C ARG A 293 15.68 17.22 2.64
N LEU A 294 14.75 16.87 3.51
CA LEU A 294 13.81 17.78 4.15
C LEU A 294 13.91 17.60 5.66
N PHE A 295 14.38 18.62 6.36
CA PHE A 295 14.50 18.65 7.81
C PHE A 295 13.20 19.11 8.44
N TRP A 296 12.88 18.62 9.63
CA TRP A 296 11.68 19.02 10.38
C TRP A 296 11.59 20.53 10.61
N SER A 297 12.73 21.21 10.73
CA SER A 297 12.79 22.67 10.85
C SER A 297 12.36 23.44 9.59
N GLN A 298 12.21 22.76 8.45
CA GLN A 298 11.72 23.35 7.20
C GLN A 298 10.20 23.20 7.04
N PHE A 299 9.56 22.38 7.87
CA PHE A 299 8.13 22.16 7.79
C PHE A 299 7.39 23.31 8.45
N THR A 300 6.35 23.79 7.78
CA THR A 300 5.43 24.82 8.26
C THR A 300 4.03 24.25 8.38
N ILE A 301 3.27 24.70 9.36
CA ILE A 301 1.86 24.32 9.52
C ILE A 301 1.06 24.73 8.28
N THR A 302 0.10 23.90 7.86
CA THR A 302 -0.76 24.20 6.73
C THR A 302 -2.08 24.85 7.18
N ASP A 303 -2.67 25.68 6.31
CA ASP A 303 -3.91 26.41 6.62
C ASP A 303 -5.13 25.50 6.81
N ASP A 304 -5.08 24.25 6.32
CA ASP A 304 -6.13 23.24 6.43
C ASP A 304 -5.96 22.32 7.66
N THR A 305 -5.07 22.67 8.58
CA THR A 305 -4.88 21.96 9.85
C THR A 305 -6.18 21.89 10.65
N LYS A 306 -6.47 20.72 11.23
CA LYS A 306 -7.62 20.51 12.13
C LYS A 306 -7.22 20.38 13.59
N GLY A 307 -5.94 20.11 13.82
CA GLY A 307 -5.37 19.96 15.16
C GLY A 307 -5.37 21.27 15.94
N LYS A 308 -5.26 21.14 17.25
CA LYS A 308 -5.08 22.26 18.20
C LYS A 308 -3.75 22.11 18.92
N GLY A 309 -2.74 21.58 18.24
CA GLY A 309 -1.44 21.35 18.83
C GLY A 309 -0.71 22.64 19.19
N ASP A 310 0.53 22.52 19.65
CA ASP A 310 1.30 23.64 20.20
C ASP A 310 2.02 24.46 19.12
N GLY A 311 1.74 24.17 17.84
CA GLY A 311 2.43 24.78 16.71
C GLY A 311 3.89 24.34 16.60
N LYS A 312 4.22 23.12 17.06
CA LYS A 312 5.51 22.49 16.84
C LYS A 312 5.34 21.07 16.34
N LEU A 313 6.03 20.76 15.24
CA LEU A 313 6.07 19.43 14.67
C LEU A 313 6.70 18.43 15.67
N ASP A 314 5.96 17.40 16.07
CA ASP A 314 6.43 16.24 16.81
C ASP A 314 6.58 15.02 15.89
N PRO A 315 7.82 14.66 15.49
CA PRO A 315 8.06 13.50 14.64
C PRO A 315 7.57 12.18 15.23
N ALA A 316 7.45 12.04 16.56
CA ALA A 316 6.94 10.80 17.15
C ALA A 316 5.43 10.62 16.93
N SER A 317 4.71 11.71 16.70
CA SER A 317 3.25 11.77 16.56
C SER A 317 2.78 11.75 15.10
N ILE A 318 3.69 11.74 14.12
CA ILE A 318 3.33 11.63 12.69
C ILE A 318 2.69 10.26 12.40
N LYS A 319 1.45 10.26 11.90
CA LYS A 319 0.70 9.06 11.48
C LYS A 319 0.56 8.91 9.96
N MET A 320 0.80 9.98 9.19
CA MET A 320 0.63 9.98 7.75
C MET A 320 1.71 10.80 7.07
N LEU A 321 2.15 10.31 5.90
CA LEU A 321 3.11 10.97 5.02
C LEU A 321 2.53 11.01 3.61
N SER A 322 2.58 12.15 2.93
CA SER A 322 2.19 12.29 1.53
C SER A 322 3.22 13.03 0.70
N LEU A 323 3.24 12.72 -0.59
CA LEU A 323 3.98 13.41 -1.65
C LEU A 323 2.97 13.91 -2.66
N ALA A 324 3.02 15.19 -3.02
CA ALA A 324 2.10 15.76 -4.01
C ALA A 324 2.79 16.80 -4.91
N ASP A 325 2.25 16.97 -6.12
CA ASP A 325 2.67 18.04 -7.03
C ASP A 325 2.01 19.33 -6.60
N TRP A 326 2.80 20.18 -5.95
CA TRP A 326 2.32 21.50 -5.57
C TRP A 326 2.36 22.48 -6.75
N GLY A 327 3.33 22.32 -7.64
CA GLY A 327 3.44 23.10 -8.87
C GLY A 327 2.23 22.92 -9.78
N ALA A 328 1.61 21.73 -9.81
CA ALA A 328 0.40 21.47 -10.58
C ALA A 328 -0.83 22.28 -10.12
N LEU A 329 -0.80 22.85 -8.91
CA LEU A 329 -1.85 23.74 -8.40
C LEU A 329 -1.65 25.22 -8.79
N THR A 330 -0.56 25.54 -9.48
CA THR A 330 -0.25 26.91 -9.92
C THR A 330 -0.68 27.15 -11.36
N GLU A 331 -0.98 28.41 -11.71
CA GLU A 331 -1.28 28.77 -13.09
C GLU A 331 -0.09 28.47 -13.99
N GLY A 332 -0.30 27.70 -15.06
CA GLY A 332 0.77 27.22 -15.94
C GLY A 332 1.55 26.01 -15.40
N GLY A 333 1.13 25.43 -14.27
CA GLY A 333 1.68 24.20 -13.72
C GLY A 333 1.50 22.98 -14.62
N PRO A 334 2.26 21.89 -14.38
CA PRO A 334 2.17 20.69 -15.20
C PRO A 334 0.84 19.97 -15.02
N SER A 335 0.10 19.77 -16.11
CA SER A 335 -1.09 18.89 -16.18
C SER A 335 -0.74 17.43 -16.48
N VAL A 336 0.51 17.18 -16.87
CA VAL A 336 1.07 15.85 -17.14
C VAL A 336 2.44 15.76 -16.49
N ASN A 337 2.60 14.82 -15.57
CA ASN A 337 3.91 14.53 -15.00
C ASN A 337 4.03 13.07 -14.63
N ASN A 338 5.27 12.68 -14.37
CA ASN A 338 5.64 11.35 -14.00
C ASN A 338 6.84 11.41 -13.05
N TRP A 339 6.73 10.77 -11.89
CA TRP A 339 7.81 10.64 -10.92
C TRP A 339 8.15 9.18 -10.64
N LEU A 340 9.41 8.93 -10.30
CA LEU A 340 9.86 7.67 -9.74
C LEU A 340 10.42 7.92 -8.35
N VAL A 341 9.75 7.41 -7.32
CA VAL A 341 10.21 7.42 -5.93
C VAL A 341 10.89 6.08 -5.65
N GLN A 342 12.20 6.07 -5.43
CA GLN A 342 12.97 4.84 -5.19
C GLN A 342 13.17 4.52 -3.71
N ALA A 343 13.11 5.52 -2.83
CA ALA A 343 13.21 5.31 -1.40
C ALA A 343 12.69 6.53 -0.62
N VAL A 344 12.19 6.27 0.57
CA VAL A 344 11.92 7.26 1.62
C VAL A 344 12.67 6.81 2.86
N ARG A 345 13.57 7.65 3.37
CA ARG A 345 14.45 7.32 4.49
C ARG A 345 14.38 8.38 5.59
N LYS A 346 14.66 7.93 6.81
CA LYS A 346 14.85 8.75 8.00
C LYS A 346 16.22 9.42 7.95
N ILE A 347 16.28 10.70 8.30
CA ILE A 347 17.53 11.41 8.60
C ILE A 347 17.74 11.36 10.13
N LYS A 348 18.90 10.87 10.59
CA LYS A 348 19.26 10.82 12.01
C LYS A 348 20.04 12.03 12.50
#